data_AF-A0A920UVM8-F1
#
_entry.id   AF-A0A920UVM8-F1
#
_cell.length_a   1.000
_cell.length_b   1.000
_cell.length_c   1.000
_cell.angle_alpha   90.00
_cell.angle_beta   90.00
_cell.angle_gamma   90.00
#
_symmetry.space_group_name_H-M   'P 1'
#
loop_
_entity.id
_entity.type
_entity.pdbx_description
1 polymer ?
#
loop_
_entity_poly.entity_id
_entity_poly.type
_entity_poly.pdbx_seq_one_letter_code
_entity_poly.pdbx_strand_id
1 'polypeptide(L)'
;MGCAGLTWDDVVRVDFPGYEANWIGIINGDVDVGFGATVSGPPYRLEASPRGITWLEVPHDDEECWNRMLAISPYFTKHNATRGAAISEENPLEAGTYPYPLLTTLDTQDSDLVYALVKALNENYDDYKDSDPGAIGWALDRQVFDWVVPYHEGAVNYWREIGVWTDEIDAHNRELIRRQEVLEAAWSEVTAENIRDADQFQASWMQVRAQRLEAAGFDPVWR
;
A
#
# COMPACT_ATOMS: atom_id res chain seq x y z
N MET A 1 8.28 12.96 0.19
CA MET A 1 8.81 13.46 1.49
C MET A 1 9.98 12.59 1.97
N GLY A 2 9.78 11.32 2.29
CA GLY A 2 10.86 10.43 2.79
C GLY A 2 12.11 10.37 1.89
N CYS A 3 11.94 10.20 0.58
CA CYS A 3 13.06 10.21 -0.38
C CYS A 3 13.93 11.47 -0.28
N ALA A 4 13.30 12.64 -0.18
CA ALA A 4 13.97 13.94 -0.10
C ALA A 4 14.44 14.32 1.32
N GLY A 5 14.28 13.43 2.31
CA GLY A 5 14.62 13.72 3.70
C GLY A 5 13.72 14.77 4.37
N LEU A 6 12.54 15.03 3.80
CA LEU A 6 11.57 15.99 4.33
C LEU A 6 10.62 15.33 5.32
N THR A 7 10.20 16.12 6.31
CA THR A 7 9.24 15.78 7.35
C THR A 7 7.99 16.66 7.27
N TRP A 8 7.02 16.42 8.15
CA TRP A 8 5.84 17.29 8.24
C TRP A 8 6.16 18.71 8.71
N ASP A 9 7.32 18.94 9.35
CA ASP A 9 7.77 20.29 9.74
C ASP A 9 8.24 21.12 8.53
N ASP A 10 8.55 20.47 7.41
CA ASP A 10 9.03 21.11 6.18
C ASP A 10 7.90 21.50 5.21
N VAL A 11 6.64 21.16 5.54
CA VAL A 11 5.49 21.35 4.66
C VAL A 11 4.26 21.88 5.41
N VAL A 12 3.35 22.52 4.69
CA VAL A 12 2.03 22.88 5.24
C VAL A 12 1.03 21.79 4.87
N ARG A 13 0.59 21.03 5.87
CA ARG A 13 -0.46 20.01 5.68
C ARG A 13 -1.81 20.67 5.43
N VAL A 14 -2.48 20.26 4.35
CA VAL A 14 -3.86 20.63 4.05
C VAL A 14 -4.67 19.36 3.86
N ASP A 15 -5.69 19.19 4.69
CA ASP A 15 -6.57 18.02 4.65
C ASP A 15 -7.74 18.26 3.68
N PHE A 16 -7.98 17.28 2.81
CA PHE A 16 -9.14 17.26 1.91
C PHE A 16 -10.07 16.10 2.26
N PRO A 17 -11.40 16.27 2.08
CA PRO A 17 -12.39 15.25 2.45
C PRO A 17 -12.40 14.02 1.54
N GLY A 18 -11.56 13.97 0.51
CA GLY A 18 -11.48 12.81 -0.38
C GLY A 18 -10.60 13.03 -1.60
N TYR A 19 -10.51 11.99 -2.43
CA TYR A 19 -9.66 11.93 -3.61
C TYR A 19 -9.93 13.07 -4.60
N GLU A 20 -11.18 13.23 -5.04
CA GLU A 20 -11.58 14.26 -5.99
C GLU A 20 -11.31 15.68 -5.48
N ALA A 21 -11.56 15.91 -4.18
CA ALA A 21 -11.39 17.22 -3.56
C ALA A 21 -9.92 17.65 -3.53
N ASN A 22 -8.98 16.72 -3.32
CA ASN A 22 -7.55 17.06 -3.31
C ASN A 22 -7.08 17.54 -4.70
N TRP A 23 -7.51 16.88 -5.78
CA TRP A 23 -7.13 17.26 -7.14
C TRP A 23 -7.74 18.61 -7.54
N ILE A 24 -8.97 18.89 -7.10
CA ILE A 24 -9.58 20.22 -7.27
C ILE A 24 -8.78 21.28 -6.51
N GLY A 25 -8.31 20.99 -5.29
CA GLY A 25 -7.42 21.87 -4.53
C GLY A 25 -6.12 22.18 -5.29
N ILE A 26 -5.52 21.17 -5.94
CA ILE A 26 -4.37 21.40 -6.83
C ILE A 26 -4.79 22.27 -8.02
N ILE A 27 -5.91 22.00 -8.70
CA ILE A 27 -6.31 22.84 -9.84
C ILE A 27 -6.54 24.31 -9.43
N ASN A 28 -7.12 24.53 -8.25
CA ASN A 28 -7.44 25.87 -7.73
C ASN A 28 -6.23 26.63 -7.17
N GLY A 29 -5.13 25.95 -6.87
CA GLY A 29 -3.97 26.56 -6.22
C GLY A 29 -4.04 26.58 -4.69
N ASP A 30 -4.91 25.77 -4.10
CA ASP A 30 -5.01 25.63 -2.63
C ASP A 30 -3.86 24.79 -2.05
N VAL A 31 -3.28 23.90 -2.87
CA VAL A 31 -2.10 23.08 -2.56
C VAL A 31 -1.20 22.89 -3.78
N ASP A 32 0.08 22.62 -3.54
CA ASP A 32 1.07 22.44 -4.61
C ASP A 32 1.41 20.97 -4.90
N VAL A 33 1.19 20.08 -3.92
CA VAL A 33 1.51 18.65 -4.03
C VAL A 33 0.33 17.84 -3.51
N GLY A 34 -0.02 16.77 -4.24
CA GLY A 34 -1.01 15.78 -3.81
C GLY A 34 -0.54 14.36 -4.11
N PHE A 35 -1.33 13.40 -3.66
CA PHE A 35 -1.07 11.98 -3.83
C PHE A 35 -2.24 11.33 -4.57
N GLY A 36 -1.94 10.51 -5.59
CA GLY A 36 -2.97 9.76 -6.29
C GLY A 36 -2.48 8.83 -7.38
N ALA A 37 -3.42 8.13 -8.00
CA ALA A 37 -3.16 7.12 -9.03
C ALA A 37 -2.99 7.76 -10.41
N THR A 38 -1.93 7.37 -11.13
CA THR A 38 -1.56 7.92 -12.44
C THR A 38 -2.61 7.70 -13.52
N VAL A 39 -3.36 6.61 -13.45
CA VAL A 39 -4.34 6.17 -14.47
C VAL A 39 -5.80 6.52 -14.14
N SER A 40 -6.03 7.50 -13.26
CA SER A 40 -7.39 7.92 -12.86
C SER A 40 -7.82 9.22 -13.56
N GLY A 41 -9.13 9.48 -13.61
CA GLY A 41 -9.69 10.67 -14.27
C GLY A 41 -9.16 12.03 -13.75
N PRO A 42 -9.02 12.26 -12.43
CA PRO A 42 -8.60 13.56 -11.90
C PRO A 42 -7.18 14.04 -12.33
N PRO A 43 -6.12 13.22 -12.33
CA PRO A 43 -4.83 13.60 -12.90
C PRO A 43 -4.91 14.09 -14.35
N TYR A 44 -5.71 13.45 -15.21
CA TYR A 44 -5.91 13.90 -16.60
C TYR A 44 -6.60 15.27 -16.65
N ARG A 45 -7.50 15.57 -15.70
CA ARG A 45 -8.09 16.93 -15.60
C ARG A 45 -7.07 17.97 -15.14
N LEU A 46 -6.16 17.61 -14.23
CA LEU A 46 -5.07 18.49 -13.83
C LEU A 46 -4.11 18.74 -15.01
N GLU A 47 -3.72 17.70 -15.74
CA GLU A 47 -2.91 17.79 -16.96
C GLU A 47 -3.54 18.73 -18.00
N ALA A 48 -4.85 18.61 -18.23
CA ALA A 48 -5.59 19.46 -19.17
C ALA A 48 -5.85 20.88 -18.66
N SER A 49 -5.52 21.19 -17.40
CA SER A 49 -5.69 22.52 -16.82
C SER A 49 -4.49 23.43 -17.15
N PRO A 50 -4.63 24.77 -17.03
CA PRO A 50 -3.49 25.69 -17.17
C PRO A 50 -2.35 25.44 -16.16
N ARG A 51 -2.59 24.68 -15.09
CA ARG A 51 -1.56 24.34 -14.10
C ARG A 51 -0.64 23.21 -14.58
N GLY A 52 -1.14 22.31 -15.42
CA GLY A 52 -0.43 21.10 -15.83
C GLY A 52 -0.16 20.15 -14.65
N ILE A 53 0.53 19.03 -14.95
CA ILE A 53 0.93 18.03 -13.95
C ILE A 53 2.41 17.68 -14.10
N THR A 54 3.07 17.40 -12.98
CA THR A 54 4.41 16.81 -12.95
C THR A 54 4.43 15.77 -11.83
N TRP A 55 4.82 14.56 -12.18
CA TRP A 55 4.98 13.48 -11.20
C TRP A 55 6.36 13.57 -10.57
N LEU A 56 6.43 13.29 -9.27
CA LEU A 56 7.70 13.22 -8.56
C LEU A 56 8.34 11.87 -8.80
N GLU A 57 9.54 11.88 -9.36
CA GLU A 57 10.36 10.70 -9.59
C GLU A 57 10.95 10.16 -8.28
N VAL A 58 11.18 8.85 -8.25
CA VAL A 58 11.94 8.16 -7.22
C VAL A 58 12.95 7.26 -7.96
N PRO A 59 14.12 7.80 -8.36
CA PRO A 59 15.09 7.07 -9.17
C PRO A 59 15.47 5.74 -8.54
N HIS A 60 15.56 4.66 -9.33
CA HIS A 60 15.80 3.32 -8.79
C HIS A 60 17.24 3.12 -8.32
N ASP A 61 18.18 3.94 -8.81
CA ASP A 61 19.60 3.92 -8.44
C ASP A 61 19.96 4.78 -7.22
N ASP A 62 19.01 5.60 -6.72
CA ASP A 62 19.18 6.34 -5.47
C ASP A 62 18.86 5.45 -4.26
N GLU A 63 19.83 4.61 -3.86
CA GLU A 63 19.69 3.71 -2.71
C GLU A 63 19.34 4.44 -1.41
N GLU A 64 19.84 5.66 -1.20
CA GLU A 64 19.55 6.42 0.01
C GLU A 64 18.10 6.89 0.07
N CYS A 65 17.58 7.37 -1.05
CA CYS A 65 16.17 7.72 -1.22
C CYS A 65 15.27 6.51 -0.92
N TRP A 66 15.60 5.34 -1.49
CA TRP A 66 14.86 4.10 -1.24
C TRP A 66 14.94 3.67 0.23
N ASN A 67 16.12 3.73 0.84
CA ASN A 67 16.28 3.39 2.26
C ASN A 67 15.44 4.31 3.16
N ARG A 68 15.43 5.63 2.92
CA ARG A 68 14.59 6.58 3.68
C ARG A 68 13.10 6.33 3.46
N MET A 69 12.68 6.00 2.25
CA MET A 69 11.27 5.68 1.96
C MET A 69 10.83 4.39 2.65
N LEU A 70 11.60 3.30 2.48
CA LEU A 70 11.25 1.98 2.99
C LEU A 70 11.28 1.91 4.53
N ALA A 71 12.11 2.74 5.17
CA ALA A 71 12.11 2.88 6.64
C ALA A 71 10.77 3.37 7.21
N ILE A 72 9.94 4.07 6.41
CA ILE A 72 8.65 4.62 6.85
C ILE A 72 7.47 3.89 6.17
N SER A 73 7.69 3.35 4.97
CA SER A 73 6.68 2.73 4.12
C SER A 73 7.28 1.51 3.41
N PRO A 74 7.44 0.39 4.14
CA PRO A 74 8.14 -0.80 3.65
C PRO A 74 7.39 -1.56 2.55
N TYR A 75 6.20 -1.09 2.18
CA TYR A 75 5.34 -1.67 1.15
C TYR A 75 5.62 -1.10 -0.25
N PHE A 76 6.43 -0.06 -0.40
CA PHE A 76 6.75 0.44 -1.74
C PHE A 76 7.66 -0.52 -2.50
N THR A 77 7.36 -0.73 -3.78
CA THR A 77 8.23 -1.44 -4.72
C THR A 77 8.63 -0.52 -5.87
N LYS A 78 9.80 -0.78 -6.47
CA LYS A 78 10.30 -0.07 -7.64
C LYS A 78 9.39 -0.34 -8.84
N HIS A 79 8.97 0.71 -9.54
CA HIS A 79 8.13 0.60 -10.73
C HIS A 79 8.47 1.66 -11.77
N ASN A 80 8.33 1.27 -13.04
CA ASN A 80 8.37 2.19 -14.17
C ASN A 80 6.97 2.29 -14.75
N ALA A 81 6.25 3.36 -14.41
CA ALA A 81 4.92 3.59 -14.93
C ALA A 81 5.04 4.07 -16.38
N THR A 82 4.33 3.41 -17.29
CA THR A 82 4.28 3.75 -18.73
C THR A 82 2.90 4.23 -19.18
N ARG A 83 1.98 4.42 -18.23
CA ARG A 83 0.60 4.86 -18.48
C ARG A 83 0.15 5.83 -17.39
N GLY A 84 -0.53 6.88 -17.81
CA GLY A 84 -1.18 7.85 -16.91
C GLY A 84 -1.16 9.26 -17.48
N ALA A 85 -1.71 10.23 -16.73
CA ALA A 85 -1.60 11.63 -17.08
C ALA A 85 -0.12 12.05 -17.15
N ALA A 86 0.31 12.66 -18.25
CA ALA A 86 1.71 13.02 -18.55
C ALA A 86 2.72 11.85 -18.58
N ILE A 87 2.27 10.59 -18.65
CA ILE A 87 3.12 9.38 -18.65
C ILE A 87 2.78 8.52 -19.87
N SER A 88 3.81 8.11 -20.62
CA SER A 88 3.68 7.19 -21.77
C SER A 88 4.86 6.21 -21.83
N GLU A 89 4.89 5.32 -22.83
CA GLU A 89 6.05 4.45 -23.07
C GLU A 89 7.30 5.26 -23.47
N GLU A 90 7.13 6.38 -24.17
CA GLU A 90 8.20 7.30 -24.57
C GLU A 90 8.63 8.25 -23.44
N ASN A 91 7.75 8.48 -22.46
CA ASN A 91 8.00 9.30 -21.28
C ASN A 91 7.57 8.55 -20.00
N PRO A 92 8.29 7.48 -19.61
CA PRO A 92 7.95 6.69 -18.44
C PRO A 92 8.29 7.46 -17.15
N LEU A 93 7.56 7.16 -16.08
CA LEU A 93 7.86 7.65 -14.73
C LEU A 93 8.56 6.54 -13.93
N GLU A 94 9.80 6.80 -13.55
CA GLU A 94 10.53 5.98 -12.59
C GLU A 94 10.16 6.39 -11.16
N ALA A 95 9.40 5.54 -10.47
CA ALA A 95 8.90 5.85 -9.13
C ALA A 95 8.66 4.61 -8.26
N GLY A 96 8.14 4.82 -7.05
CA GLY A 96 7.59 3.76 -6.21
C GLY A 96 6.12 3.49 -6.50
N THR A 97 5.71 2.23 -6.40
CA THR A 97 4.32 1.80 -6.44
C THR A 97 3.98 0.93 -5.23
N TYR A 98 2.70 0.68 -5.02
CA TYR A 98 2.22 -0.42 -4.18
C TYR A 98 0.97 -1.02 -4.84
N PRO A 99 0.66 -2.31 -4.58
CA PRO A 99 -0.51 -2.99 -5.11
C PRO A 99 -1.80 -2.25 -4.76
N TYR A 100 -2.57 -1.91 -5.79
CA TYR A 100 -3.93 -1.41 -5.68
C TYR A 100 -4.69 -1.77 -6.95
N PRO A 101 -5.94 -2.28 -6.86
CA PRO A 101 -6.67 -2.59 -5.62
C PRO A 101 -6.15 -3.84 -4.90
N LEU A 102 -6.44 -3.92 -3.60
CA LEU A 102 -6.23 -5.09 -2.74
C LEU A 102 -7.59 -5.61 -2.27
N LEU A 103 -7.81 -6.93 -2.32
CA LEU A 103 -8.94 -7.55 -1.65
C LEU A 103 -8.53 -7.95 -0.24
N THR A 104 -9.13 -7.29 0.74
CA THR A 104 -8.84 -7.50 2.16
C THR A 104 -10.06 -8.07 2.87
N THR A 105 -9.83 -9.00 3.79
CA THR A 105 -10.85 -9.58 4.65
C THR A 105 -10.29 -9.83 6.04
N LEU A 106 -11.17 -10.08 7.02
CA LEU A 106 -10.76 -10.59 8.32
C LEU A 106 -10.32 -12.04 8.21
N ASP A 107 -9.47 -12.48 9.14
CA ASP A 107 -9.07 -13.88 9.33
C ASP A 107 -10.26 -14.80 9.61
N THR A 108 -11.33 -14.27 10.21
CA THR A 108 -12.57 -15.01 10.50
C THR A 108 -13.45 -15.25 9.28
N GLN A 109 -13.06 -14.79 8.09
CA GLN A 109 -13.86 -15.02 6.89
C GLN A 109 -13.79 -16.49 6.48
N ASP A 110 -14.91 -17.00 5.96
CA ASP A 110 -15.00 -18.36 5.47
C ASP A 110 -13.94 -18.65 4.40
N SER A 111 -13.04 -19.62 4.68
CA SER A 111 -11.93 -19.97 3.80
C SER A 111 -12.41 -20.50 2.44
N ASP A 112 -13.55 -21.20 2.38
CA ASP A 112 -14.11 -21.70 1.12
C ASP A 112 -14.60 -20.54 0.23
N LEU A 113 -15.22 -19.51 0.81
CA LEU A 113 -15.60 -18.30 0.09
C LEU A 113 -14.37 -17.56 -0.46
N VAL A 114 -13.33 -17.37 0.37
CA VAL A 114 -12.11 -16.68 -0.07
C VAL A 114 -11.42 -17.47 -1.19
N TYR A 115 -11.30 -18.80 -1.02
CA TYR A 115 -10.79 -19.68 -2.06
C TYR A 115 -11.57 -19.53 -3.36
N ALA A 116 -12.91 -19.62 -3.30
CA ALA A 116 -13.77 -19.55 -4.47
C ALA A 116 -13.68 -18.18 -5.18
N LEU A 117 -13.56 -17.09 -4.43
CA LEU A 117 -13.40 -15.75 -4.98
C LEU A 117 -12.06 -15.59 -5.69
N VAL A 118 -10.95 -15.99 -5.04
CA VAL A 118 -9.61 -15.89 -5.64
C VAL A 118 -9.54 -16.76 -6.90
N LYS A 119 -10.10 -17.97 -6.86
CA LYS A 119 -10.22 -18.85 -8.03
C LYS A 119 -10.99 -18.19 -9.16
N ALA A 120 -12.17 -17.64 -8.89
CA ALA A 120 -12.97 -16.96 -9.89
C ALA A 120 -12.23 -15.77 -10.51
N LEU A 121 -11.51 -14.97 -9.72
CA LEU A 121 -10.76 -13.82 -10.24
C LEU A 121 -9.56 -14.25 -11.09
N ASN A 122 -8.84 -15.28 -10.69
CA ASN A 122 -7.68 -15.75 -11.45
C ASN A 122 -8.07 -16.48 -12.73
N GLU A 123 -9.04 -17.40 -12.68
CA GLU A 123 -9.43 -18.21 -13.84
C GLU A 123 -10.20 -17.41 -14.90
N ASN A 124 -10.90 -16.35 -14.49
CA ASN A 124 -11.67 -15.50 -15.41
C ASN A 124 -10.98 -14.16 -15.71
N TYR A 125 -9.65 -14.05 -15.46
CA TYR A 125 -8.90 -12.82 -15.72
C TYR A 125 -9.10 -12.28 -17.14
N ASP A 126 -9.09 -13.16 -18.15
CA ASP A 126 -9.29 -12.77 -19.55
C ASP A 126 -10.67 -12.15 -19.81
N ASP A 127 -11.69 -12.47 -19.00
CA ASP A 127 -13.04 -11.94 -19.18
C ASP A 127 -13.18 -10.49 -18.69
N TYR A 128 -12.34 -10.05 -17.74
CA TYR A 128 -12.48 -8.72 -17.12
C TYR A 128 -11.25 -7.81 -17.23
N LYS A 129 -10.08 -8.29 -17.68
CA LYS A 129 -8.83 -7.49 -17.75
C LYS A 129 -8.95 -6.17 -18.52
N ASP A 130 -9.92 -6.05 -19.42
CA ASP A 130 -10.17 -4.87 -20.23
C ASP A 130 -11.28 -3.95 -19.68
N SER A 131 -11.85 -4.27 -18.51
CA SER A 131 -12.96 -3.52 -17.91
C SER A 131 -12.53 -2.19 -17.26
N ASP A 132 -11.26 -2.08 -16.87
CA ASP A 132 -10.68 -0.88 -16.27
C ASP A 132 -9.16 -0.85 -16.54
N PRO A 133 -8.53 0.33 -16.74
CA PRO A 133 -7.08 0.43 -16.96
C PRO A 133 -6.21 -0.27 -15.91
N GLY A 134 -6.64 -0.32 -14.64
CA GLY A 134 -5.95 -0.97 -13.53
C GLY A 134 -6.21 -2.47 -13.44
N ALA A 135 -7.19 -3.01 -14.17
CA ALA A 135 -7.52 -4.43 -14.12
C ALA A 135 -6.35 -5.33 -14.57
N ILE A 136 -5.42 -4.79 -15.36
CA ILE A 136 -4.19 -5.49 -15.76
C ILE A 136 -3.36 -5.99 -14.56
N GLY A 137 -3.44 -5.34 -13.40
CA GLY A 137 -2.71 -5.73 -12.19
C GLY A 137 -3.17 -7.05 -11.59
N TRP A 138 -4.34 -7.57 -12.00
CA TRP A 138 -4.88 -8.85 -11.54
C TRP A 138 -4.29 -10.08 -12.23
N ALA A 139 -3.45 -9.88 -13.24
CA ALA A 139 -2.75 -10.99 -13.89
C ALA A 139 -1.90 -11.76 -12.86
N LEU A 140 -1.85 -13.09 -13.00
CA LEU A 140 -1.13 -13.96 -12.08
C LEU A 140 0.37 -13.59 -11.96
N ASP A 141 0.99 -13.25 -13.08
CA ASP A 141 2.41 -12.85 -13.18
C ASP A 141 2.70 -11.47 -12.59
N ARG A 142 1.67 -10.75 -12.14
CA ARG A 142 1.77 -9.44 -11.47
C ARG A 142 1.40 -9.49 -9.99
N GLN A 143 1.03 -10.66 -9.46
CA GLN A 143 0.75 -10.82 -8.04
C GLN A 143 2.05 -10.79 -7.22
N VAL A 144 1.98 -10.15 -6.05
CA VAL A 144 3.13 -10.01 -5.12
C VAL A 144 2.91 -10.91 -3.92
N PHE A 145 3.51 -12.10 -3.93
CA PHE A 145 3.27 -13.12 -2.89
C PHE A 145 4.09 -12.93 -1.61
N ASP A 146 5.19 -12.20 -1.67
CA ASP A 146 6.05 -11.82 -0.54
C ASP A 146 5.66 -10.46 0.07
N TRP A 147 4.34 -10.19 0.12
CA TRP A 147 3.78 -8.90 0.51
C TRP A 147 3.98 -8.54 1.99
N VAL A 148 3.59 -7.33 2.41
CA VAL A 148 3.71 -6.87 3.81
C VAL A 148 2.49 -7.19 4.69
N VAL A 149 1.42 -7.72 4.11
CA VAL A 149 0.18 -8.14 4.80
C VAL A 149 -0.05 -9.63 4.51
N PRO A 150 -0.45 -10.42 5.51
CA PRO A 150 -0.63 -11.86 5.30
C PRO A 150 -1.79 -12.16 4.35
N TYR A 151 -1.62 -13.23 3.57
CA TYR A 151 -2.65 -13.87 2.79
C TYR A 151 -3.55 -14.72 3.68
N HIS A 152 -4.84 -14.61 3.42
CA HIS A 152 -5.88 -15.44 4.05
C HIS A 152 -5.74 -16.92 3.62
N GLU A 153 -6.03 -17.86 4.52
CA GLU A 153 -5.88 -19.30 4.29
C GLU A 153 -6.58 -19.79 3.02
N GLY A 154 -7.82 -19.38 2.77
CA GLY A 154 -8.53 -19.67 1.51
C GLY A 154 -7.77 -19.25 0.23
N ALA A 155 -7.11 -18.08 0.24
CA ALA A 155 -6.29 -17.63 -0.89
C ALA A 155 -5.03 -18.48 -1.03
N VAL A 156 -4.34 -18.75 0.09
CA VAL A 156 -3.17 -19.64 0.16
C VAL A 156 -3.49 -21.03 -0.42
N ASN A 157 -4.65 -21.59 -0.09
CA ASN A 157 -5.09 -22.89 -0.59
C ASN A 157 -5.21 -22.91 -2.12
N TYR A 158 -5.79 -21.86 -2.72
CA TYR A 158 -5.88 -21.76 -4.18
C TYR A 158 -4.52 -21.57 -4.84
N TRP A 159 -3.68 -20.69 -4.30
CA TRP A 159 -2.34 -20.46 -4.86
C TRP A 159 -1.45 -21.70 -4.78
N ARG A 160 -1.62 -22.52 -3.72
CA ARG A 160 -0.96 -23.82 -3.60
C ARG A 160 -1.51 -24.84 -4.59
N GLU A 161 -2.82 -24.87 -4.84
CA GLU A 161 -3.46 -25.75 -5.83
C GLU A 161 -2.89 -25.53 -7.24
N ILE A 162 -2.70 -24.28 -7.64
CA ILE A 162 -2.15 -23.96 -8.98
C ILE A 162 -0.61 -23.94 -9.01
N GLY A 163 0.05 -24.24 -7.90
CA GLY A 163 1.51 -24.44 -7.82
C GLY A 163 2.36 -23.18 -7.74
N VAL A 164 1.78 -22.01 -7.43
CA VAL A 164 2.53 -20.75 -7.29
C VAL A 164 2.91 -20.41 -5.85
N TRP A 165 2.26 -21.04 -4.87
CA TRP A 165 2.57 -20.86 -3.44
C TRP A 165 3.73 -21.76 -3.01
N THR A 166 4.92 -21.19 -2.87
CA THR A 166 6.15 -21.92 -2.45
C THR A 166 6.31 -21.98 -0.93
N ASP A 167 7.24 -22.81 -0.46
CA ASP A 167 7.57 -22.93 0.97
C ASP A 167 8.17 -21.62 1.53
N GLU A 168 8.92 -20.87 0.72
CA GLU A 168 9.46 -19.57 1.09
C GLU A 168 8.35 -18.54 1.30
N ILE A 169 7.38 -18.48 0.38
CA ILE A 169 6.20 -17.62 0.50
C ILE A 169 5.37 -18.02 1.74
N ASP A 170 5.20 -19.32 1.98
CA ASP A 170 4.49 -19.84 3.15
C ASP A 170 5.17 -19.45 4.46
N ALA A 171 6.50 -19.56 4.52
CA ALA A 171 7.30 -19.14 5.67
C ALA A 171 7.18 -17.63 5.93
N HIS A 172 7.27 -16.81 4.89
CA HIS A 172 7.06 -15.37 4.98
C HIS A 172 5.66 -15.02 5.50
N ASN A 173 4.62 -15.66 4.96
CA ASN A 173 3.24 -15.45 5.38
C ASN A 173 3.00 -15.81 6.85
N ARG A 174 3.57 -16.93 7.32
CA ARG A 174 3.51 -17.32 8.74
C ARG A 174 4.17 -16.30 9.66
N GLU A 175 5.28 -15.70 9.21
CA GLU A 175 5.96 -14.67 9.98
C GLU A 175 5.13 -13.37 10.06
N LEU A 176 4.41 -13.02 9.00
CA LEU A 176 3.44 -11.92 9.02
C LEU A 176 2.25 -12.19 9.96
N ILE A 177 1.75 -13.42 10.01
CA ILE A 177 0.70 -13.83 10.97
C ILE A 177 1.23 -13.71 12.40
N ARG A 178 2.45 -14.21 12.68
CA ARG A 178 3.10 -14.04 13.99
C ARG A 178 3.23 -12.56 14.37
N ARG A 179 3.55 -11.70 13.39
CA ARG A 179 3.60 -10.25 13.60
C ARG A 179 2.23 -9.67 13.97
N GLN A 180 1.15 -10.13 13.33
CA GLN A 180 -0.21 -9.71 13.66
C GLN A 180 -0.64 -10.16 15.06
N GLU A 181 -0.31 -11.38 15.48
CA GLU A 181 -0.59 -11.87 16.84
C GLU A 181 0.08 -11.00 17.91
N VAL A 182 1.33 -10.58 17.68
CA VAL A 182 2.06 -9.65 18.57
C VAL A 182 1.34 -8.29 18.65
N LEU A 183 0.86 -7.79 17.51
CA LEU A 183 0.11 -6.54 17.44
C LEU A 183 -1.26 -6.64 18.14
N GLU A 184 -1.97 -7.75 17.99
CA GLU A 184 -3.25 -8.00 18.63
C GLU A 184 -3.10 -8.06 20.16
N ALA A 185 -2.06 -8.74 20.65
CA ALA A 185 -1.74 -8.79 22.07
C ALA A 185 -1.39 -7.39 22.62
N ALA A 186 -0.57 -6.62 21.89
CA ALA A 186 -0.24 -5.24 22.24
C ALA A 186 -1.48 -4.33 22.26
N TRP A 187 -2.38 -4.50 21.30
CA TRP A 187 -3.63 -3.74 21.22
C TRP A 187 -4.54 -4.06 22.40
N SER A 188 -4.65 -5.34 22.76
CA SER A 188 -5.42 -5.80 23.92
C SER A 188 -4.88 -5.23 25.23
N GLU A 189 -3.56 -5.12 25.37
CA GLU A 189 -2.90 -4.49 26.52
C GLU A 189 -3.30 -3.02 26.67
N VAL A 190 -3.13 -2.23 25.61
CA VAL A 190 -3.42 -0.78 25.62
C VAL A 190 -4.91 -0.51 25.81
N THR A 191 -5.78 -1.28 25.15
CA THR A 191 -7.24 -1.08 25.27
C THR A 191 -7.76 -1.44 26.68
N ALA A 192 -7.14 -2.38 27.38
CA ALA A 192 -7.47 -2.70 28.77
C ALA A 192 -7.19 -1.56 29.76
N GLU A 193 -6.32 -0.60 29.41
CA GLU A 193 -6.06 0.60 30.21
C GLU A 193 -7.24 1.57 30.22
N ASN A 194 -8.21 1.42 29.30
CA ASN A 194 -9.40 2.28 29.18
C ASN A 194 -9.06 3.78 29.06
N ILE A 195 -7.97 4.12 28.38
CA ILE A 195 -7.60 5.50 28.09
C ILE A 195 -8.68 6.14 27.21
N ARG A 196 -9.24 7.27 27.65
CA ARG A 196 -10.30 8.00 26.92
C ARG A 196 -9.77 9.18 26.10
N ASP A 197 -8.62 9.71 26.51
CA ASP A 197 -7.97 10.80 25.79
C ASP A 197 -7.28 10.25 24.55
N ALA A 198 -7.56 10.84 23.39
CA ALA A 198 -7.09 10.30 22.10
C ALA A 198 -5.57 10.41 21.96
N ASP A 199 -4.97 11.52 22.40
CA ASP A 199 -3.52 11.75 22.31
C ASP A 199 -2.77 10.82 23.26
N GLN A 200 -3.28 10.65 24.49
CA GLN A 200 -2.75 9.70 25.45
C GLN A 200 -2.87 8.26 24.93
N PHE A 201 -4.01 7.90 24.32
CA PHE A 201 -4.20 6.57 23.75
C PHE A 201 -3.21 6.33 22.61
N GLN A 202 -3.05 7.30 21.70
CA GLN A 202 -2.11 7.22 20.60
C GLN A 202 -0.67 7.05 21.11
N ALA A 203 -0.26 7.84 22.11
CA ALA A 203 1.07 7.73 22.70
C ALA A 203 1.30 6.35 23.34
N SER A 204 0.34 5.84 24.12
CA SER A 204 0.41 4.51 24.73
C SER A 204 0.47 3.42 23.66
N TRP A 205 -0.39 3.49 22.63
CA TRP A 205 -0.39 2.55 21.52
C TRP A 205 0.95 2.51 20.80
N MET A 206 1.49 3.66 20.40
CA MET A 206 2.76 3.74 19.68
C MET A 206 3.92 3.15 20.51
N GLN A 207 3.97 3.47 21.80
CA GLN A 207 4.99 2.96 22.71
C GLN A 207 4.90 1.45 22.90
N VAL A 208 3.73 0.93 23.29
CA VAL A 208 3.54 -0.51 23.58
C VAL A 208 3.73 -1.33 22.31
N ARG A 209 3.14 -0.90 21.18
CA ARG A 209 3.33 -1.53 19.89
C ARG A 209 4.81 -1.70 19.53
N ALA A 210 5.59 -0.63 19.63
CA ALA A 210 7.01 -0.67 19.28
C ALA A 210 7.77 -1.64 20.19
N GLN A 211 7.55 -1.56 21.51
CA GLN A 211 8.19 -2.46 22.48
C GLN A 211 7.84 -3.93 22.23
N ARG A 212 6.58 -4.25 21.94
CA ARG A 212 6.14 -5.64 21.71
C ARG A 212 6.69 -6.20 20.40
N LEU A 213 6.72 -5.40 19.33
CA LEU A 213 7.33 -5.80 18.07
C LEU A 213 8.84 -6.04 18.22
N GLU A 214 9.57 -5.12 18.84
CA GLU A 214 11.02 -5.27 19.07
C GLU A 214 11.35 -6.50 19.93
N ALA A 215 10.60 -6.71 21.03
CA ALA A 215 10.77 -7.88 21.89
C ALA A 215 10.51 -9.21 21.15
N ALA A 216 9.64 -9.18 20.13
CA ALA A 216 9.34 -10.32 19.28
C ALA A 216 10.25 -10.44 18.05
N GLY A 217 11.28 -9.57 17.92
CA GLY A 217 12.25 -9.59 16.82
C GLY A 217 11.76 -8.93 15.52
N PHE A 218 10.70 -8.13 15.57
CA PHE A 218 10.17 -7.41 14.42
C PHE A 218 10.63 -5.95 14.40
N ASP A 219 10.81 -5.40 13.20
CA ASP A 219 10.93 -3.96 13.03
C ASP A 219 9.57 -3.28 13.32
N PRO A 220 9.51 -2.34 14.28
CA PRO A 220 8.30 -1.58 14.54
C PRO A 220 7.88 -0.67 13.38
N VAL A 221 8.83 -0.25 12.53
CA VAL A 221 8.71 0.76 11.46
C VAL A 221 8.34 2.15 11.98
N TRP A 222 7.31 2.23 12.81
CA TRP A 222 6.82 3.45 13.44
C TRP A 222 6.99 3.37 14.96
N ARG A 223 7.60 4.41 15.52
CA ARG A 223 7.91 4.55 16.95
C ARG A 223 7.17 5.74 17.54
#